data_AF-A0A0C1ZMD1-F1
#
_entry.id   AF-A0A0C1ZMD1-F1
#
_cell.length_a   1.000
_cell.length_b   1.000
_cell.length_c   1.000
_cell.angle_alpha   90.00
_cell.angle_beta   90.00
_cell.angle_gamma   90.00
#
_symmetry.space_group_name_H-M   'P 1'
#
loop_
_entity.id
_entity.type
_entity.pdbx_description
1 polymer ?
#
loop_
_entity_poly.entity_id
_entity_poly.type
_entity_poly.pdbx_seq_one_letter_code
_entity_poly.pdbx_strand_id
1 'polypeptide(L)'
;MLASACKRADTPPPPPPDPTPTAETKPVEPQTAPPPPACEELELEACAEQGTLLLLSPTPADAIPLLTWACAMDHAEACANLATSYRAEHLPPPAQGVVHDLNVRGCSAGSARSCGLLGADYYEGEAVERDITKAAKLLAGACEQDERQACSLLGNILVTDHQDLSAAAKVFARGCELGDVDSCKNAGVIYLSKLGEVQLALGLFERACAERDAEACYNLGAVHGEGLYGAAQDLAAGEQWMRKACELGDKDGCAGADKLAAAQDPNAVVGANLNVGSMDVNGMTIMDLQCRLSGGGGLFGSMALAGTLAEKKKAFDKCAPKGAAPIVRWDFDGGKTHVLHVDDPSEQVAACVEKIMKKVPATMQAQCRATLLIGNKQGAEQAAASR
;
A
#
# COMPACT_ATOMS: atom_id res chain seq x y z
N MET A 1 -55.91 -12.50 3.16
CA MET A 1 -55.81 -13.98 3.20
C MET A 1 -54.31 -14.29 3.26
N LEU A 2 -53.69 -14.87 4.28
CA LEU A 2 -54.12 -15.68 5.40
C LEU A 2 -53.22 -15.37 6.60
N ALA A 3 -53.83 -15.20 7.77
CA ALA A 3 -53.17 -15.31 9.07
C ALA A 3 -53.35 -16.75 9.56
N SER A 4 -52.28 -17.39 10.05
CA SER A 4 -52.21 -18.58 10.94
C SER A 4 -50.80 -19.18 10.80
N ALA A 5 -50.03 -19.60 11.81
CA ALA A 5 -50.21 -19.66 13.25
C ALA A 5 -48.79 -19.72 13.88
N CYS A 6 -48.49 -18.89 14.87
CA CYS A 6 -47.36 -19.09 15.78
C CYS A 6 -47.90 -19.67 17.08
N LYS A 7 -47.67 -20.96 17.33
CA LYS A 7 -47.78 -21.55 18.66
C LYS A 7 -46.36 -21.61 19.25
N ARG A 8 -46.22 -21.00 20.43
CA ARG A 8 -45.03 -21.01 21.28
C ARG A 8 -44.62 -22.44 21.62
N ALA A 9 -43.32 -22.71 21.53
CA ALA A 9 -42.66 -23.74 22.33
C ALA A 9 -41.64 -23.00 23.21
N ASP A 10 -42.10 -22.63 24.41
CA ASP A 10 -41.25 -22.10 25.49
C ASP A 10 -40.58 -23.30 26.19
N THR A 11 -39.41 -23.71 25.72
CA THR A 11 -38.38 -24.33 26.56
C THR A 11 -37.01 -24.00 25.98
N PRO A 12 -36.12 -23.29 26.72
CA PRO A 12 -34.74 -23.13 26.29
C PRO A 12 -34.07 -24.51 26.16
N PRO A 13 -33.15 -24.69 25.20
CA PRO A 13 -32.36 -25.91 25.12
C PRO A 13 -31.64 -26.15 26.45
N PRO A 14 -31.46 -27.41 26.89
CA PRO A 14 -30.73 -27.70 28.10
C PRO A 14 -29.32 -27.07 28.01
N PRO A 15 -28.76 -26.58 29.13
CA PRO A 15 -27.39 -26.09 29.14
C PRO A 15 -26.47 -27.19 28.62
N PRO A 16 -25.41 -26.84 27.87
CA PRO A 16 -24.40 -27.81 27.48
C PRO A 16 -23.91 -28.55 28.73
N PRO A 17 -23.61 -29.85 28.64
CA PRO A 17 -23.03 -30.56 29.77
C PRO A 17 -21.80 -29.79 30.23
N ASP A 18 -21.66 -29.60 31.56
CA ASP A 18 -20.45 -29.04 32.14
C ASP A 18 -19.25 -29.73 31.49
N PRO A 19 -18.22 -28.98 31.04
CA PRO A 19 -17.03 -29.60 30.52
C PRO A 19 -16.55 -30.57 31.60
N THR A 20 -16.67 -31.87 31.33
CA THR A 20 -15.93 -32.89 32.07
C THR A 20 -14.51 -32.36 32.13
N PRO A 21 -13.88 -32.32 33.32
CA PRO A 21 -12.50 -31.88 33.42
C PRO A 21 -11.72 -32.80 32.48
N THR A 22 -11.40 -32.29 31.30
CA THR A 22 -10.46 -32.92 30.40
C THR A 22 -9.22 -33.02 31.25
N ALA A 23 -8.79 -34.27 31.44
CA ALA A 23 -7.65 -34.60 32.25
C ALA A 23 -6.60 -33.51 32.05
N GLU A 24 -6.31 -32.77 33.13
CA GLU A 24 -5.12 -31.94 33.17
C GLU A 24 -4.01 -32.84 32.65
N THR A 25 -3.48 -32.52 31.47
CA THR A 25 -2.27 -33.15 31.00
C THR A 25 -1.25 -32.79 32.06
N LYS A 26 -0.97 -33.74 32.95
CA LYS A 26 0.17 -33.69 33.85
C LYS A 26 1.36 -33.20 33.03
N PRO A 27 2.20 -32.31 33.57
CA PRO A 27 3.49 -32.02 32.96
C PRO A 27 4.13 -33.35 32.59
N VAL A 28 4.44 -33.54 31.31
CA VAL A 28 5.22 -34.69 30.89
C VAL A 28 6.55 -34.52 31.61
N GLU A 29 6.86 -35.40 32.58
CA GLU A 29 8.18 -35.39 33.22
C GLU A 29 9.24 -35.41 32.09
N PRO A 30 10.28 -34.56 32.15
CA PRO A 30 11.32 -34.52 31.13
C PRO A 30 11.89 -35.93 31.01
N GLN A 31 11.58 -36.57 29.89
CA GLN A 31 11.79 -38.01 29.76
C GLN A 31 13.29 -38.24 29.65
N THR A 32 13.77 -39.12 30.52
CA THR A 32 15.12 -39.61 30.79
C THR A 32 15.89 -40.22 29.60
N ALA A 33 15.68 -39.73 28.37
CA ALA A 33 16.38 -40.21 27.19
C ALA A 33 17.86 -39.80 27.28
N PRO A 34 18.79 -40.75 27.09
CA PRO A 34 20.22 -40.42 27.09
C PRO A 34 20.52 -39.42 25.96
N PRO A 35 21.47 -38.49 26.16
CA PRO A 35 21.90 -37.57 25.11
C PRO A 35 22.41 -38.34 23.90
N PRO A 36 22.27 -37.80 22.68
CA PRO A 36 22.95 -38.36 21.52
C PRO A 36 24.47 -38.31 21.74
N PRO A 37 25.28 -39.17 21.08
CA PRO A 37 26.73 -39.23 21.28
C PRO A 37 27.45 -37.88 21.16
N ALA A 38 26.97 -37.01 20.26
CA ALA A 38 27.50 -35.66 20.07
C ALA A 38 27.27 -34.71 21.27
N CYS A 39 26.41 -35.09 22.21
CA CYS A 39 26.03 -34.30 23.38
C CYS A 39 26.34 -34.99 24.71
N GLU A 40 26.99 -36.16 24.73
CA GLU A 40 27.31 -36.88 25.98
C GLU A 40 28.18 -36.06 26.93
N GLU A 41 29.05 -35.21 26.38
CA GLU A 41 29.95 -34.32 27.13
C GLU A 41 29.46 -32.87 27.18
N LEU A 42 28.25 -32.59 26.68
CA LEU A 42 27.70 -31.23 26.59
C LEU A 42 26.52 -31.04 27.53
N GLU A 43 26.40 -29.85 28.10
CA GLU A 43 25.17 -29.42 28.75
C GLU A 43 24.05 -29.20 27.72
N LEU A 44 22.80 -29.22 28.18
CA LEU A 44 21.60 -29.12 27.34
C LEU A 44 21.64 -27.91 26.39
N GLU A 45 21.97 -26.73 26.90
CA GLU A 45 22.06 -25.50 26.12
C GLU A 45 23.12 -25.62 25.01
N ALA A 46 24.34 -26.07 25.36
CA ALA A 46 25.43 -26.23 24.41
C ALA A 46 25.09 -27.24 23.30
N CYS A 47 24.40 -28.33 23.65
CA CYS A 47 23.90 -29.30 22.68
C CYS A 47 22.85 -28.68 21.74
N ALA A 48 21.92 -27.88 22.28
CA ALA A 48 20.89 -27.19 21.51
C ALA A 48 21.48 -26.12 20.57
N GLU A 49 22.46 -25.36 21.04
CA GLU A 49 23.22 -24.39 20.23
C GLU A 49 23.97 -25.09 19.10
N GLN A 50 24.66 -26.19 19.39
CA GLN A 50 25.35 -26.98 18.36
C GLN A 50 24.38 -27.52 17.31
N GLY A 51 23.23 -28.06 17.74
CA GLY A 51 22.16 -28.47 16.81
C GLY A 51 21.68 -27.31 15.94
N THR A 52 21.51 -26.12 16.51
CA THR A 52 21.10 -24.92 15.79
C THR A 52 22.15 -24.48 14.77
N LEU A 53 23.43 -24.53 15.11
CA LEU A 53 24.52 -24.23 14.18
C LEU A 53 24.58 -25.22 13.01
N LEU A 54 24.29 -26.50 13.26
CA LEU A 54 24.26 -27.52 12.20
C LEU A 54 23.17 -27.25 11.14
N LEU A 55 22.07 -26.59 11.50
CA LEU A 55 21.03 -26.18 10.52
C LEU A 55 21.57 -25.24 9.42
N LEU A 56 22.67 -24.54 9.69
CA LEU A 56 23.34 -23.63 8.75
C LEU A 56 24.50 -24.29 8.01
N SER A 57 24.77 -25.57 8.29
CA SER A 57 25.87 -26.31 7.70
C SER A 57 25.48 -26.99 6.38
N PRO A 58 26.45 -27.54 5.60
CA PRO A 58 26.14 -28.37 4.44
C PRO A 58 25.38 -29.67 4.76
N THR A 59 25.31 -30.07 6.04
CA THR A 59 24.61 -31.29 6.49
C THR A 59 23.55 -30.98 7.55
N PRO A 60 22.49 -30.22 7.21
CA PRO A 60 21.50 -29.76 8.19
C PRO A 60 20.73 -30.90 8.85
N ALA A 61 20.64 -32.06 8.21
CA ALA A 61 20.03 -33.25 8.79
C ALA A 61 20.75 -33.76 10.06
N ASP A 62 22.03 -33.45 10.23
CA ASP A 62 22.79 -33.82 11.43
C ASP A 62 22.30 -33.07 12.68
N ALA A 63 21.58 -31.96 12.51
CA ALA A 63 20.95 -31.22 13.59
C ALA A 63 19.77 -31.96 14.23
N ILE A 64 19.09 -32.82 13.47
CA ILE A 64 17.85 -33.48 13.88
C ILE A 64 18.00 -34.22 15.23
N PRO A 65 18.96 -35.14 15.43
CA PRO A 65 19.09 -35.85 16.70
C PRO A 65 19.39 -34.94 17.89
N LEU A 66 20.18 -33.88 17.70
CA LEU A 66 20.54 -32.93 18.76
C LEU A 66 19.33 -32.11 19.19
N LEU A 67 18.65 -31.50 18.21
CA LEU A 67 17.48 -30.64 18.48
C LEU A 67 16.28 -31.45 18.95
N THR A 68 16.11 -32.69 18.48
CA THR A 68 15.05 -33.60 18.96
C THR A 68 15.26 -33.93 20.43
N TRP A 69 16.49 -34.28 20.82
CA TRP A 69 16.81 -34.56 22.22
C TRP A 69 16.64 -33.33 23.09
N ALA A 70 17.19 -32.18 22.68
CA ALA A 70 17.05 -30.94 23.43
C ALA A 70 15.59 -30.51 23.59
N CYS A 71 14.78 -30.61 22.54
CA CYS A 71 13.34 -30.36 22.61
C CYS A 71 12.61 -31.34 23.55
N ALA A 72 13.04 -32.61 23.59
CA ALA A 72 12.49 -33.59 24.51
C ALA A 72 12.81 -33.28 25.99
N MET A 73 13.85 -32.47 26.23
CA MET A 73 14.24 -31.93 27.53
C MET A 73 13.65 -30.52 27.79
N ASP A 74 12.54 -30.20 27.13
CA ASP A 74 11.82 -28.91 27.22
C ASP A 74 12.66 -27.68 26.85
N HIS A 75 13.68 -27.84 26.00
CA HIS A 75 14.43 -26.69 25.47
C HIS A 75 13.61 -25.97 24.38
N ALA A 76 13.00 -24.85 24.77
CA ALA A 76 12.02 -24.11 23.97
C ALA A 76 12.51 -23.76 22.55
N GLU A 77 13.71 -23.18 22.44
CA GLU A 77 14.28 -22.78 21.14
C GLU A 77 14.70 -23.97 20.28
N ALA A 78 15.00 -25.12 20.88
CA ALA A 78 15.36 -26.32 20.10
C ALA A 78 14.12 -26.87 19.39
N CYS A 79 12.99 -26.91 20.09
CA CYS A 79 11.70 -27.25 19.50
C CYS A 79 11.33 -26.29 18.36
N ALA A 80 11.46 -24.98 18.60
CA ALA A 80 11.08 -23.95 17.64
C ALA A 80 11.99 -23.94 16.39
N ASN A 81 13.31 -24.11 16.58
CA ASN A 81 14.26 -24.21 15.47
C ASN A 81 13.97 -25.45 14.61
N LEU A 82 13.80 -26.61 15.23
CA LEU A 82 13.53 -27.85 14.50
C LEU A 82 12.20 -27.78 13.73
N ALA A 83 11.13 -27.28 14.35
CA ALA A 83 9.84 -27.12 13.69
C ALA A 83 9.91 -26.17 12.49
N THR A 84 10.59 -25.03 12.64
CA THR A 84 10.75 -24.04 11.56
C THR A 84 11.58 -24.61 10.41
N SER A 85 12.66 -25.35 10.70
CA SER A 85 13.51 -25.96 9.67
C SER A 85 12.81 -27.04 8.86
N TYR A 86 11.88 -27.78 9.47
CA TYR A 86 11.00 -28.69 8.71
C TYR A 86 10.04 -27.94 7.80
N ARG A 87 9.40 -26.86 8.28
CA ARG A 87 8.46 -26.05 7.47
C ARG A 87 9.14 -25.33 6.31
N ALA A 88 10.40 -24.92 6.49
CA ALA A 88 11.18 -24.25 5.47
C ALA A 88 11.84 -25.22 4.45
N GLU A 89 11.50 -26.52 4.49
CA GLU A 89 12.05 -27.57 3.60
C GLU A 89 13.58 -27.69 3.61
N HIS A 90 14.24 -27.23 4.68
CA HIS A 90 15.70 -27.36 4.86
C HIS A 90 16.10 -28.75 5.35
N LEU A 91 15.15 -29.48 5.92
CA LEU A 91 15.33 -30.83 6.45
C LEU A 91 14.48 -31.82 5.66
N PRO A 92 14.87 -33.12 5.62
CA PRO A 92 14.00 -34.16 5.10
C PRO A 92 12.61 -34.11 5.75
N PRO A 93 11.52 -34.27 4.99
CA PRO A 93 10.16 -34.17 5.53
C PRO A 93 9.96 -35.14 6.72
N PRO A 94 9.45 -34.66 7.86
CA PRO A 94 9.24 -35.52 9.01
C PRO A 94 7.96 -36.35 8.83
N ALA A 95 7.76 -37.32 9.74
CA ALA A 95 6.47 -38.00 9.81
C ALA A 95 5.34 -37.01 10.13
N GLN A 96 4.11 -37.35 9.71
CA GLN A 96 2.94 -36.54 9.98
C GLN A 96 2.77 -36.29 11.49
N GLY A 97 2.43 -35.06 11.88
CA GLY A 97 2.22 -34.68 13.28
C GLY A 97 3.49 -34.25 14.03
N VAL A 98 4.70 -34.60 13.55
CA VAL A 98 5.96 -34.25 14.25
C VAL A 98 6.11 -32.73 14.41
N VAL A 99 5.85 -31.94 13.37
CA VAL A 99 5.95 -30.47 13.45
C VAL A 99 4.95 -29.90 14.46
N HIS A 100 3.74 -30.45 14.50
CA HIS A 100 2.72 -30.05 15.48
C HIS A 100 3.19 -30.35 16.91
N ASP A 101 3.70 -31.56 17.16
CA ASP A 101 4.19 -31.97 18.48
C ASP A 101 5.37 -31.10 18.96
N LEU A 102 6.27 -30.74 18.04
CA LEU A 102 7.37 -29.81 18.32
C LEU A 102 6.83 -28.42 18.71
N ASN A 103 5.82 -27.91 18.00
CA ASN A 103 5.19 -26.63 18.34
C ASN A 103 4.45 -26.68 19.68
N VAL A 104 3.76 -27.79 19.99
CA VAL A 104 3.12 -28.00 21.30
C VAL A 104 4.14 -27.98 22.43
N ARG A 105 5.23 -28.74 22.31
CA ARG A 105 6.30 -28.79 23.32
C ARG A 105 7.01 -27.45 23.46
N GLY A 106 7.44 -26.87 22.35
CA GLY A 106 8.13 -25.58 22.34
C GLY A 106 7.28 -24.45 22.94
N CYS A 107 5.98 -24.42 22.63
CA CYS A 107 5.07 -23.45 23.22
C CYS A 107 4.88 -23.68 24.72
N SER A 108 4.73 -24.94 25.15
CA SER A 108 4.62 -25.30 26.57
C SER A 108 5.89 -24.94 27.36
N ALA A 109 7.04 -25.00 26.70
CA ALA A 109 8.34 -24.58 27.24
C ALA A 109 8.58 -23.06 27.17
N GLY A 110 7.63 -22.28 26.66
CA GLY A 110 7.69 -20.81 26.64
C GLY A 110 8.27 -20.18 25.36
N SER A 111 8.46 -20.93 24.27
CA SER A 111 8.85 -20.30 23.00
C SER A 111 7.67 -19.57 22.37
N ALA A 112 7.74 -18.25 22.34
CA ALA A 112 6.76 -17.40 21.67
C ALA A 112 6.58 -17.78 20.18
N ARG A 113 7.67 -18.11 19.49
CA ARG A 113 7.66 -18.57 18.10
C ARG A 113 6.89 -19.88 17.94
N SER A 114 7.13 -20.89 18.79
CA SER A 114 6.35 -22.12 18.77
C SER A 114 4.87 -21.89 19.09
N CYS A 115 4.55 -20.99 20.03
CA CYS A 115 3.16 -20.62 20.29
C CYS A 115 2.50 -19.93 19.10
N GLY A 116 3.22 -19.05 18.40
CA GLY A 116 2.75 -18.40 17.18
C GLY A 116 2.45 -19.40 16.06
N LEU A 117 3.38 -20.34 15.83
CA LEU A 117 3.21 -21.42 14.85
C LEU A 117 2.05 -22.37 15.22
N LEU A 118 1.93 -22.75 16.49
CA LEU A 118 0.82 -23.56 16.97
C LEU A 118 -0.52 -22.84 16.81
N GLY A 119 -0.54 -21.52 17.07
CA GLY A 119 -1.70 -20.68 16.84
C GLY A 119 -2.10 -20.61 15.37
N ALA A 120 -1.12 -20.50 14.46
CA ALA A 120 -1.34 -20.57 13.02
C ALA A 120 -1.92 -21.93 12.58
N ASP A 121 -1.39 -23.05 13.11
CA ASP A 121 -1.89 -24.39 12.80
C ASP A 121 -3.39 -24.53 13.17
N TYR A 122 -3.81 -23.98 14.31
CA TYR A 122 -5.23 -23.94 14.71
C TYR A 122 -6.07 -22.96 13.90
N TYR A 123 -5.49 -21.89 13.37
CA TYR A 123 -6.19 -20.91 12.53
C TYR A 123 -6.49 -21.46 11.13
N GLU A 124 -5.49 -22.11 10.53
CA GLU A 124 -5.56 -22.69 9.17
C GLU A 124 -6.37 -23.99 9.16
N GLY A 125 -6.17 -24.86 10.16
CA GLY A 125 -6.89 -26.12 10.27
C GLY A 125 -6.37 -27.25 9.36
N GLU A 126 -5.14 -27.14 8.84
CA GLU A 126 -4.56 -28.15 7.93
C GLU A 126 -4.00 -29.37 8.68
N ALA A 127 -3.25 -29.13 9.75
CA ALA A 127 -2.61 -30.17 10.56
C ALA A 127 -3.46 -30.62 11.76
N VAL A 128 -4.39 -29.77 12.20
CA VAL A 128 -5.30 -29.99 13.32
C VAL A 128 -6.68 -29.44 12.98
N GLU A 129 -7.72 -29.85 13.71
CA GLU A 129 -9.04 -29.24 13.54
C GLU A 129 -8.99 -27.74 13.82
N ARG A 130 -9.57 -26.93 12.92
CA ARG A 130 -9.58 -25.48 13.00
C ARG A 130 -10.28 -25.01 14.29
N ASP A 131 -9.58 -24.25 15.12
CA ASP A 131 -10.10 -23.70 16.38
C ASP A 131 -9.63 -22.25 16.55
N ILE A 132 -10.51 -21.31 16.20
CA ILE A 132 -10.23 -19.87 16.24
C ILE A 132 -10.03 -19.35 17.65
N THR A 133 -10.73 -19.90 18.65
CA THR A 133 -10.58 -19.44 20.03
C THR A 133 -9.21 -19.82 20.56
N LYS A 134 -8.78 -21.05 20.28
CA LYS A 134 -7.45 -21.53 20.67
C LYS A 134 -6.35 -20.81 19.89
N ALA A 135 -6.52 -20.61 18.58
CA ALA A 135 -5.60 -19.84 17.75
C ALA A 135 -5.39 -18.42 18.30
N ALA A 136 -6.48 -17.68 18.53
CA ALA A 136 -6.43 -16.32 19.04
C ALA A 136 -5.71 -16.23 20.39
N LYS A 137 -5.97 -17.17 21.31
CA LYS A 137 -5.30 -17.20 22.62
C LYS A 137 -3.79 -17.44 22.50
N LEU A 138 -3.37 -18.39 21.66
CA LEU A 138 -1.96 -18.70 21.45
C LEU A 138 -1.23 -17.52 20.77
N LEU A 139 -1.84 -16.93 19.75
CA LEU A 139 -1.29 -15.79 19.02
C LEU A 139 -1.21 -14.53 19.89
N ALA A 140 -2.18 -14.31 20.79
CA ALA A 140 -2.13 -13.22 21.76
C ALA A 140 -0.93 -13.36 22.69
N GLY A 141 -0.73 -14.53 23.30
CA GLY A 141 0.40 -14.77 24.19
C GLY A 141 1.76 -14.70 23.47
N ALA A 142 1.83 -15.09 22.21
CA ALA A 142 3.03 -14.95 21.39
C ALA A 142 3.30 -13.48 21.00
N CYS A 143 2.27 -12.74 20.62
CA CYS A 143 2.37 -11.31 20.30
C CYS A 143 2.81 -10.46 21.51
N GLU A 144 2.31 -10.79 22.72
CA GLU A 144 2.74 -10.16 23.98
C GLU A 144 4.23 -10.41 24.29
N GLN A 145 4.81 -11.47 23.72
CA GLN A 145 6.22 -11.83 23.82
C GLN A 145 7.02 -11.42 22.58
N ASP A 146 6.55 -10.39 21.88
CA ASP A 146 7.24 -9.77 20.73
C ASP A 146 7.40 -10.69 19.51
N GLU A 147 6.60 -11.76 19.42
CA GLU A 147 6.46 -12.48 18.16
C GLU A 147 5.61 -11.65 17.18
N ARG A 148 6.34 -10.92 16.33
CA ARG A 148 5.83 -10.06 15.27
C ARG A 148 4.75 -10.73 14.40
N GLN A 149 5.00 -11.91 13.85
CA GLN A 149 4.07 -12.60 12.96
C GLN A 149 2.80 -13.03 13.70
N ALA A 150 2.91 -13.35 14.99
CA ALA A 150 1.74 -13.68 15.80
C ALA A 150 0.81 -12.46 15.98
N CYS A 151 1.36 -11.25 16.12
CA CYS A 151 0.56 -10.03 16.14
C CYS A 151 -0.23 -9.86 14.84
N SER A 152 0.42 -10.00 13.68
CA SER A 152 -0.25 -9.84 12.38
C SER A 152 -1.40 -10.84 12.19
N LEU A 153 -1.17 -12.11 12.54
CA LEU A 153 -2.19 -13.16 12.45
C LEU A 153 -3.34 -12.95 13.43
N LEU A 154 -3.06 -12.53 14.66
CA LEU A 154 -4.12 -12.17 15.62
C LEU A 154 -4.93 -10.97 15.12
N GLY A 155 -4.28 -9.96 14.55
CA GLY A 155 -4.95 -8.83 13.91
C GLY A 155 -5.92 -9.29 12.83
N ASN A 156 -5.51 -10.25 11.99
CA ASN A 156 -6.37 -10.84 10.96
C ASN A 156 -7.59 -11.52 11.57
N ILE A 157 -7.41 -12.40 12.56
CA ILE A 157 -8.52 -13.06 13.29
C ILE A 157 -9.51 -12.02 13.85
N LEU A 158 -8.98 -10.94 14.43
CA LEU A 158 -9.81 -9.89 15.01
C LEU A 158 -10.64 -9.16 13.94
N VAL A 159 -10.11 -8.99 12.73
CA VAL A 159 -10.86 -8.41 11.60
C VAL A 159 -11.89 -9.39 11.03
N THR A 160 -11.48 -10.63 10.75
CA THR A 160 -12.26 -11.59 9.96
C THR A 160 -13.28 -12.36 10.78
N ASP A 161 -12.86 -12.90 11.91
CA ASP A 161 -13.67 -13.87 12.68
C ASP A 161 -14.35 -13.20 13.88
N HIS A 162 -13.69 -12.26 14.57
CA HIS A 162 -14.28 -11.56 15.73
C HIS A 162 -14.94 -10.23 15.36
N GLN A 163 -14.57 -9.63 14.23
CA GLN A 163 -15.05 -8.32 13.76
C GLN A 163 -14.80 -7.18 14.77
N ASP A 164 -13.76 -7.29 15.61
CA ASP A 164 -13.34 -6.26 16.56
C ASP A 164 -12.21 -5.42 15.96
N LEU A 165 -12.60 -4.39 15.23
CA LEU A 165 -11.67 -3.49 14.55
C LEU A 165 -10.85 -2.64 15.52
N SER A 166 -11.35 -2.34 16.72
CA SER A 166 -10.60 -1.56 17.71
C SER A 166 -9.46 -2.39 18.30
N ALA A 167 -9.74 -3.65 18.65
CA ALA A 167 -8.72 -4.59 19.08
C ALA A 167 -7.72 -4.88 17.95
N ALA A 168 -8.21 -5.12 16.73
CA ALA A 168 -7.36 -5.37 15.57
C ALA A 168 -6.38 -4.21 15.32
N ALA A 169 -6.85 -2.96 15.35
CA ALA A 169 -5.99 -1.79 15.14
C ALA A 169 -4.83 -1.73 16.14
N LYS A 170 -5.10 -2.03 17.42
CA LYS A 170 -4.07 -2.05 18.48
C LYS A 170 -3.06 -3.18 18.30
N VAL A 171 -3.55 -4.38 17.96
CA VAL A 171 -2.69 -5.55 17.73
C VAL A 171 -1.82 -5.36 16.50
N PHE A 172 -2.38 -4.83 15.41
CA PHE A 172 -1.58 -4.45 14.23
C PHE A 172 -0.61 -3.30 14.56
N ALA A 173 -1.00 -2.29 15.35
CA ALA A 173 -0.07 -1.26 15.77
C ALA A 173 1.12 -1.84 16.57
N ARG A 174 0.88 -2.86 17.40
CA ARG A 174 1.95 -3.62 18.06
C ARG A 174 2.84 -4.37 17.06
N GLY A 175 2.25 -5.10 16.11
CA GLY A 175 3.00 -5.76 15.03
C GLY A 175 3.87 -4.76 14.25
N CYS A 176 3.35 -3.56 14.00
CA CYS A 176 4.08 -2.45 13.39
C CYS A 176 5.27 -1.99 14.24
N GLU A 177 5.11 -1.82 15.56
CA GLU A 177 6.22 -1.52 16.49
C GLU A 177 7.35 -2.57 16.43
N LEU A 178 7.00 -3.83 16.18
CA LEU A 178 7.95 -4.94 16.02
C LEU A 178 8.55 -5.03 14.60
N GLY A 179 8.19 -4.10 13.72
CA GLY A 179 8.73 -3.98 12.36
C GLY A 179 7.94 -4.75 11.30
N ASP A 180 6.70 -5.17 11.57
CA ASP A 180 5.83 -5.71 10.52
C ASP A 180 5.17 -4.58 9.71
N VAL A 181 5.64 -4.41 8.48
CA VAL A 181 5.19 -3.35 7.57
C VAL A 181 3.72 -3.51 7.20
N ASP A 182 3.25 -4.74 6.98
CA ASP A 182 1.85 -5.01 6.66
C ASP A 182 0.94 -4.65 7.84
N SER A 183 1.36 -4.95 9.07
CA SER A 183 0.66 -4.50 10.27
C SER A 183 0.59 -2.98 10.39
N CYS A 184 1.65 -2.24 10.05
CA CYS A 184 1.61 -0.77 10.03
C CYS A 184 0.50 -0.27 9.09
N LYS A 185 0.46 -0.80 7.87
CA LYS A 185 -0.54 -0.45 6.87
C LYS A 185 -1.96 -0.81 7.33
N ASN A 186 -2.16 -2.03 7.82
CA ASN A 186 -3.48 -2.52 8.25
C ASN A 186 -4.00 -1.71 9.45
N ALA A 187 -3.15 -1.42 10.44
CA ALA A 187 -3.51 -0.54 11.54
C ALA A 187 -3.90 0.85 11.02
N GLY A 188 -3.11 1.43 10.11
CA GLY A 188 -3.38 2.74 9.53
C GLY A 188 -4.74 2.82 8.83
N VAL A 189 -5.08 1.81 8.01
CA VAL A 189 -6.38 1.74 7.32
C VAL A 189 -7.53 1.65 8.31
N ILE A 190 -7.41 0.86 9.38
CA ILE A 190 -8.46 0.71 10.37
C ILE A 190 -8.63 2.02 11.17
N TYR A 191 -7.54 2.61 11.68
CA TYR A 191 -7.59 3.87 12.40
C TYR A 191 -8.21 4.98 11.55
N LEU A 192 -7.84 5.07 10.27
CA LEU A 192 -8.37 6.08 9.37
C LEU A 192 -9.86 5.87 9.05
N SER A 193 -10.21 4.69 8.52
CA SER A 193 -11.51 4.49 7.89
C SER A 193 -12.61 3.99 8.83
N LYS A 194 -12.25 3.47 10.01
CA LYS A 194 -13.19 2.84 10.95
C LYS A 194 -13.26 3.56 12.29
N LEU A 195 -12.15 4.14 12.74
CA LEU A 195 -12.07 4.79 14.05
C LEU A 195 -11.98 6.33 13.95
N GLY A 196 -11.64 6.87 12.78
CA GLY A 196 -11.51 8.32 12.55
C GLY A 196 -10.27 8.93 13.22
N GLU A 197 -9.28 8.11 13.58
CA GLU A 197 -8.05 8.54 14.27
C GLU A 197 -6.96 8.89 13.24
N VAL A 198 -7.20 9.97 12.50
CA VAL A 198 -6.39 10.38 11.33
C VAL A 198 -4.90 10.50 11.66
N GLN A 199 -4.54 11.13 12.78
CA GLN A 199 -3.13 11.36 13.12
C GLN A 199 -2.37 10.07 13.43
N LEU A 200 -3.02 9.09 14.08
CA LEU A 200 -2.43 7.77 14.28
C LEU A 200 -2.22 7.06 12.94
N ALA A 201 -3.22 7.12 12.05
CA ALA A 201 -3.12 6.52 10.73
C ALA A 201 -1.97 7.11 9.91
N LEU A 202 -1.81 8.43 9.90
CA LEU A 202 -0.72 9.11 9.21
C LEU A 202 0.66 8.63 9.70
N GLY A 203 0.88 8.59 11.02
CA GLY A 203 2.14 8.10 11.58
C GLY A 203 2.42 6.63 11.24
N LEU A 204 1.39 5.79 11.19
CA LEU A 204 1.51 4.38 10.78
C LEU A 204 1.86 4.23 9.30
N PHE A 205 1.21 5.01 8.42
CA PHE A 205 1.53 5.01 6.99
C PHE A 205 2.92 5.60 6.72
N GLU A 206 3.36 6.62 7.45
CA GLU A 206 4.72 7.16 7.33
C GLU A 206 5.77 6.09 7.62
N ARG A 207 5.56 5.29 8.66
CA ARG A 207 6.44 4.17 9.00
C ARG A 207 6.46 3.10 7.89
N ALA A 208 5.30 2.66 7.42
CA ALA A 208 5.22 1.68 6.34
C ALA A 208 5.85 2.20 5.03
N CYS A 209 5.59 3.46 4.68
CA CYS A 209 6.15 4.11 3.49
C CYS A 209 7.68 4.31 3.61
N ALA A 210 8.22 4.50 4.81
CA ALA A 210 9.67 4.53 5.05
C ALA A 210 10.32 3.16 4.77
N GLU A 211 9.61 2.08 5.07
CA GLU A 211 9.98 0.70 4.73
C GLU A 211 9.61 0.30 3.28
N ARG A 212 9.40 1.29 2.41
CA ARG A 212 9.13 1.12 0.97
C ARG A 212 7.79 0.45 0.62
N ASP A 213 6.80 0.51 1.51
CA ASP A 213 5.43 0.11 1.17
C ASP A 213 4.76 1.19 0.31
N ALA A 214 4.52 0.86 -0.97
CA ALA A 214 3.99 1.80 -1.95
C ALA A 214 2.54 2.20 -1.65
N GLU A 215 1.74 1.26 -1.14
CA GLU A 215 0.33 1.46 -0.77
C GLU A 215 0.19 2.45 0.41
N ALA A 216 1.07 2.37 1.41
CA ALA A 216 1.12 3.33 2.50
C ALA A 216 1.52 4.74 2.02
N CYS A 217 2.49 4.86 1.12
CA CYS A 217 2.83 6.15 0.50
C CYS A 217 1.63 6.71 -0.29
N TYR A 218 0.90 5.86 -1.02
CA TYR A 218 -0.33 6.24 -1.71
C TYR A 218 -1.41 6.75 -0.73
N ASN A 219 -1.62 6.04 0.38
CA ASN A 219 -2.60 6.42 1.40
C ASN A 219 -2.26 7.78 2.05
N LEU A 220 -0.97 8.07 2.31
CA LEU A 220 -0.54 9.41 2.72
C LEU A 220 -0.89 10.46 1.68
N GLY A 221 -0.61 10.18 0.41
CA GLY A 221 -0.94 11.05 -0.71
C GLY A 221 -2.42 11.34 -0.80
N ALA A 222 -3.28 10.33 -0.62
CA ALA A 222 -4.72 10.48 -0.67
C ALA A 222 -5.26 11.30 0.52
N VAL A 223 -4.80 11.02 1.74
CA VAL A 223 -5.24 11.76 2.93
C VAL A 223 -4.88 13.25 2.84
N HIS A 224 -3.64 13.58 2.46
CA HIS A 224 -3.21 14.97 2.30
C HIS A 224 -3.81 15.63 1.05
N GLY A 225 -3.71 14.98 -0.12
CA GLY A 225 -4.08 15.57 -1.40
C GLY A 225 -5.57 15.74 -1.60
N GLU A 226 -6.40 14.87 -1.03
CA GLU A 226 -7.86 14.95 -1.17
C GLU A 226 -8.57 15.46 0.09
N GLY A 227 -7.84 15.69 1.19
CA GLY A 227 -8.41 16.15 2.46
C GLY A 227 -9.38 15.15 3.08
N LEU A 228 -9.12 13.85 2.88
CA LEU A 228 -10.02 12.80 3.33
C LEU A 228 -10.10 12.75 4.86
N TYR A 229 -11.24 12.27 5.37
CA TYR A 229 -11.47 12.04 6.80
C TYR A 229 -11.29 13.27 7.70
N GLY A 230 -11.48 14.48 7.14
CA GLY A 230 -11.36 15.74 7.88
C GLY A 230 -9.92 16.25 8.01
N ALA A 231 -8.96 15.63 7.32
CA ALA A 231 -7.63 16.18 7.16
C ALA A 231 -7.67 17.49 6.34
N ALA A 232 -6.82 18.45 6.69
CA ALA A 232 -6.65 19.65 5.87
C ALA A 232 -6.05 19.26 4.52
N GLN A 233 -6.68 19.68 3.43
CA GLN A 233 -6.18 19.42 2.09
C GLN A 233 -4.86 20.18 1.87
N ASP A 234 -3.84 19.45 1.46
CA ASP A 234 -2.54 19.96 1.05
C ASP A 234 -2.15 19.24 -0.25
N LEU A 235 -2.38 19.92 -1.38
CA LEU A 235 -2.12 19.36 -2.70
C LEU A 235 -0.63 19.08 -2.92
N ALA A 236 0.25 19.92 -2.39
CA ALA A 236 1.69 19.79 -2.56
C ALA A 236 2.23 18.60 -1.76
N ALA A 237 1.82 18.48 -0.49
CA ALA A 237 2.17 17.31 0.33
C ALA A 237 1.58 16.03 -0.27
N GLY A 238 0.33 16.07 -0.71
CA GLY A 238 -0.32 14.94 -1.38
C GLY A 238 0.44 14.49 -2.63
N GLU A 239 0.84 15.43 -3.49
CA GLU A 239 1.62 15.14 -4.70
C GLU A 239 2.97 14.50 -4.34
N GLN A 240 3.69 15.01 -3.35
CA GLN A 240 4.98 14.46 -2.94
C GLN A 240 4.87 13.00 -2.50
N TRP A 241 3.86 12.67 -1.69
CA TRP A 241 3.61 11.29 -1.26
C TRP A 241 3.18 10.39 -2.43
N MET A 242 2.33 10.89 -3.33
CA MET A 242 1.94 10.17 -4.54
C MET A 242 3.13 9.90 -5.47
N ARG A 243 4.05 10.86 -5.62
CA ARG A 243 5.31 10.65 -6.37
C ARG A 243 6.17 9.57 -5.74
N LYS A 244 6.27 9.55 -4.41
CA LYS A 244 7.00 8.50 -3.69
C LYS A 244 6.37 7.12 -3.91
N ALA A 245 5.04 7.01 -3.91
CA ALA A 245 4.34 5.78 -4.27
C ALA A 245 4.66 5.35 -5.72
N CYS A 246 4.65 6.30 -6.66
CA CYS A 246 5.01 6.07 -8.06
C CYS A 246 6.45 5.55 -8.24
N GLU A 247 7.42 6.12 -7.51
CA GLU A 247 8.82 5.67 -7.51
C GLU A 247 8.99 4.24 -6.97
N LEU A 248 8.05 3.79 -6.13
CA LEU A 248 7.98 2.42 -5.61
C LEU A 248 7.19 1.47 -6.53
N GLY A 249 6.71 1.96 -7.68
CA GLY A 249 6.02 1.17 -8.71
C GLY A 249 4.50 1.21 -8.65
N ASP A 250 3.91 2.03 -7.78
CA ASP A 250 2.46 2.18 -7.68
C ASP A 250 1.93 3.10 -8.81
N LYS A 251 1.14 2.51 -9.71
CA LYS A 251 0.61 3.21 -10.90
C LYS A 251 -0.45 4.24 -10.53
N ASP A 252 -1.23 3.98 -9.49
CA ASP A 252 -2.26 4.91 -9.03
C ASP A 252 -1.63 6.11 -8.33
N GLY A 253 -0.48 5.91 -7.68
CA GLY A 253 0.41 6.97 -7.19
C GLY A 253 0.93 7.85 -8.31
N CYS A 254 1.36 7.29 -9.44
CA CYS A 254 1.77 8.09 -10.61
C CYS A 254 0.61 8.96 -11.12
N ALA A 255 -0.56 8.36 -11.35
CA ALA A 255 -1.74 9.09 -11.82
C ALA A 255 -2.22 10.14 -10.81
N GLY A 256 -2.16 9.82 -9.51
CA GLY A 256 -2.49 10.71 -8.40
C GLY A 256 -1.55 11.91 -8.33
N ALA A 257 -0.25 11.70 -8.51
CA ALA A 257 0.74 12.77 -8.57
C ALA A 257 0.46 13.73 -9.73
N ASP A 258 0.21 13.19 -10.93
CA ASP A 258 -0.10 14.02 -12.11
C ASP A 258 -1.40 14.83 -11.93
N LYS A 259 -2.43 14.20 -11.35
CA LYS A 259 -3.70 14.85 -11.00
C LYS A 259 -3.50 16.00 -10.01
N LEU A 260 -2.74 15.78 -8.94
CA LEU A 260 -2.49 16.78 -7.90
C LEU A 260 -1.58 17.90 -8.41
N ALA A 261 -0.59 17.60 -9.25
CA ALA A 261 0.23 18.60 -9.92
C ALA A 261 -0.63 19.50 -10.84
N ALA A 262 -1.50 18.90 -11.65
CA ALA A 262 -2.40 19.64 -12.52
C ALA A 262 -3.41 20.52 -11.75
N ALA A 263 -3.87 20.08 -10.57
CA ALA A 263 -4.77 20.85 -9.71
C ALA A 263 -4.09 22.09 -9.10
N GLN A 264 -2.77 22.06 -8.95
CA GLN A 264 -1.97 23.18 -8.43
C GLN A 264 -1.54 24.19 -9.51
N ASP A 265 -1.64 23.82 -10.79
CA ASP A 265 -1.24 24.71 -11.89
C ASP A 265 -2.20 25.92 -11.99
N PRO A 266 -1.75 27.15 -11.68
CA PRO A 266 -2.58 28.36 -11.78
C PRO A 266 -3.00 28.63 -13.24
N ASN A 267 -2.32 28.02 -14.20
CA ASN A 267 -2.63 28.10 -15.62
C ASN A 267 -3.58 26.99 -16.11
N ALA A 268 -4.00 26.05 -15.26
CA ALA A 268 -4.92 24.98 -15.64
C ALA A 268 -6.32 25.50 -16.02
N VAL A 269 -6.97 24.77 -16.94
CA VAL A 269 -8.38 24.99 -17.28
C VAL A 269 -9.24 24.07 -16.44
N VAL A 270 -9.83 24.59 -15.36
CA VAL A 270 -10.72 23.83 -14.46
C VAL A 270 -11.84 23.18 -15.28
N GLY A 271 -12.06 21.88 -15.12
CA GLY A 271 -13.09 21.14 -15.86
C GLY A 271 -12.82 20.99 -17.37
N ALA A 272 -11.54 21.04 -17.79
CA ALA A 272 -11.16 20.70 -19.15
C ALA A 272 -11.69 19.32 -19.54
N ASN A 273 -12.37 19.24 -20.68
CA ASN A 273 -12.91 18.00 -21.26
C ASN A 273 -12.17 17.60 -22.54
N LEU A 274 -11.08 18.29 -22.86
CA LEU A 274 -10.14 17.98 -23.92
C LEU A 274 -8.72 18.23 -23.39
N ASN A 275 -7.87 17.20 -23.43
CA ASN A 275 -6.46 17.29 -23.06
C ASN A 275 -5.62 16.65 -24.17
N VAL A 276 -4.67 17.39 -24.72
CA VAL A 276 -3.75 16.91 -25.77
C VAL A 276 -2.33 17.28 -25.35
N GLY A 277 -1.49 16.27 -25.10
CA GLY A 277 -0.12 16.49 -24.63
C GLY A 277 0.76 17.20 -25.66
N SER A 278 0.71 16.79 -26.93
CA SER A 278 1.38 17.50 -28.01
C SER A 278 0.71 17.22 -29.36
N MET A 279 0.66 18.23 -30.23
CA MET A 279 0.20 18.09 -31.60
C MET A 279 0.93 19.03 -32.55
N ASP A 280 1.20 18.54 -33.76
CA ASP A 280 1.74 19.32 -34.86
C ASP A 280 0.68 19.55 -35.93
N VAL A 281 0.34 20.81 -36.20
CA VAL A 281 -0.65 21.18 -37.23
C VAL A 281 -0.06 22.28 -38.11
N ASN A 282 0.03 22.02 -39.41
CA ASN A 282 0.62 22.92 -40.41
C ASN A 282 2.02 23.45 -39.99
N GLY A 283 2.81 22.58 -39.35
CA GLY A 283 4.17 22.87 -38.88
C GLY A 283 4.24 23.71 -37.60
N MET A 284 3.12 24.03 -36.96
CA MET A 284 3.06 24.63 -35.62
C MET A 284 2.88 23.52 -34.58
N THR A 285 3.79 23.46 -33.62
CA THR A 285 3.69 22.54 -32.48
C THR A 285 2.94 23.23 -31.34
N ILE A 286 1.91 22.57 -30.83
CA ILE A 286 1.10 23.00 -29.69
C ILE A 286 1.24 21.92 -28.62
N MET A 287 1.69 22.30 -27.43
CA MET A 287 1.87 21.40 -26.29
C MET A 287 0.85 21.72 -25.19
N ASP A 288 0.52 20.69 -24.40
CA ASP A 288 -0.32 20.77 -23.21
C ASP A 288 -1.64 21.53 -23.44
N LEU A 289 -2.28 21.26 -24.58
CA LEU A 289 -3.56 21.88 -24.93
C LEU A 289 -4.65 21.31 -24.02
N GLN A 290 -5.15 22.15 -23.13
CA GLN A 290 -6.28 21.86 -22.26
C GLN A 290 -7.44 22.79 -22.64
N CYS A 291 -8.62 22.24 -22.89
CA CYS A 291 -9.80 23.03 -23.18
C CYS A 291 -11.05 22.49 -22.48
N ARG A 292 -11.91 23.41 -22.06
CA ARG A 292 -13.32 23.14 -21.72
C ARG A 292 -14.20 23.60 -22.87
N LEU A 293 -14.78 22.64 -23.59
CA LEU A 293 -15.66 22.85 -24.74
C LEU A 293 -17.13 22.74 -24.34
N SER A 294 -17.98 23.67 -24.75
CA SER A 294 -19.41 23.69 -24.40
C SER A 294 -20.29 22.67 -25.13
N GLY A 295 -19.74 21.88 -26.07
CA GLY A 295 -20.55 21.06 -27.00
C GLY A 295 -19.96 19.69 -27.39
N GLY A 296 -19.01 19.14 -26.63
CA GLY A 296 -18.47 17.79 -26.89
C GLY A 296 -17.66 17.67 -28.18
N GLY A 297 -16.55 18.40 -28.29
CA GLY A 297 -15.74 18.45 -29.52
C GLY A 297 -14.74 17.29 -29.72
N GLY A 298 -14.38 16.53 -28.68
CA GLY A 298 -13.42 15.42 -28.78
C GLY A 298 -12.18 15.74 -29.64
N LEU A 299 -11.69 14.74 -30.39
CA LEU A 299 -10.54 14.86 -31.28
C LEU A 299 -10.74 15.84 -32.46
N PHE A 300 -11.98 16.00 -32.94
CA PHE A 300 -12.25 16.94 -34.05
C PHE A 300 -12.19 18.40 -33.59
N GLY A 301 -12.63 18.66 -32.36
CA GLY A 301 -12.52 19.96 -31.72
C GLY A 301 -11.06 20.40 -31.56
N SER A 302 -10.16 19.50 -31.14
CA SER A 302 -8.74 19.83 -31.01
C SER A 302 -8.10 20.18 -32.36
N MET A 303 -8.38 19.43 -33.42
CA MET A 303 -7.89 19.74 -34.77
C MET A 303 -8.40 21.08 -35.30
N ALA A 304 -9.67 21.40 -35.05
CA ALA A 304 -10.23 22.69 -35.45
C ALA A 304 -9.57 23.85 -34.69
N LEU A 305 -9.40 23.74 -33.37
CA LEU A 305 -8.70 24.75 -32.56
C LEU A 305 -7.25 24.93 -33.02
N ALA A 306 -6.49 23.84 -33.12
CA ALA A 306 -5.10 23.86 -33.57
C ALA A 306 -4.97 24.43 -34.99
N GLY A 307 -5.88 24.09 -35.89
CA GLY A 307 -5.94 24.65 -37.24
C GLY A 307 -6.06 26.17 -37.25
N THR A 308 -6.99 26.74 -36.45
CA THR A 308 -7.17 28.20 -36.38
C THR A 308 -5.94 28.94 -35.83
N LEU A 309 -5.22 28.34 -34.87
CA LEU A 309 -3.96 28.87 -34.36
C LEU A 309 -2.86 28.78 -35.44
N ALA A 310 -2.75 27.65 -36.12
CA ALA A 310 -1.73 27.39 -37.12
C ALA A 310 -1.87 28.29 -38.37
N GLU A 311 -3.06 28.75 -38.72
CA GLU A 311 -3.25 29.78 -39.76
C GLU A 311 -2.49 31.08 -39.45
N LYS A 312 -2.25 31.37 -38.17
CA LYS A 312 -1.48 32.54 -37.72
C LYS A 312 -0.02 32.20 -37.41
N LYS A 313 0.47 30.98 -37.67
CA LYS A 313 1.83 30.54 -37.36
C LYS A 313 2.90 31.55 -37.79
N LYS A 314 2.89 31.99 -39.05
CA LYS A 314 3.87 32.96 -39.57
C LYS A 314 3.89 34.29 -38.80
N ALA A 315 2.77 34.69 -38.21
CA ALA A 315 2.71 35.87 -37.36
C ALA A 315 3.32 35.56 -35.98
N PHE A 316 2.98 34.42 -35.39
CA PHE A 316 3.54 33.98 -34.11
C PHE A 316 5.06 33.83 -34.18
N ASP A 317 5.58 33.20 -35.23
CA ASP A 317 7.02 33.01 -35.42
C ASP A 317 7.79 34.34 -35.46
N LYS A 318 7.16 35.43 -35.92
CA LYS A 318 7.77 36.76 -35.93
C LYS A 318 7.89 37.38 -34.55
N CYS A 319 7.10 36.95 -33.57
CA CYS A 319 7.22 37.43 -32.19
C CYS A 319 8.50 36.96 -31.52
N ALA A 320 9.01 35.78 -31.90
CA ALA A 320 10.21 35.21 -31.31
C ALA A 320 11.07 34.48 -32.37
N PRO A 321 11.80 35.19 -33.24
CA PRO A 321 12.56 34.55 -34.33
C PRO A 321 13.59 33.51 -33.86
N LYS A 322 14.09 33.65 -32.63
CA LYS A 322 15.04 32.72 -32.00
C LYS A 322 14.38 31.49 -31.35
N GLY A 323 13.05 31.43 -31.30
CA GLY A 323 12.31 30.40 -30.57
C GLY A 323 11.77 30.93 -29.24
N ALA A 324 10.52 30.61 -28.93
CA ALA A 324 9.90 30.78 -27.61
C ALA A 324 8.77 29.76 -27.42
N ALA A 325 8.37 29.55 -26.16
CA ALA A 325 7.29 28.64 -25.78
C ALA A 325 6.29 29.32 -24.81
N PRO A 326 5.61 30.41 -25.22
CA PRO A 326 4.62 31.08 -24.39
C PRO A 326 3.45 30.16 -24.03
N ILE A 327 3.01 30.21 -22.78
CA ILE A 327 1.76 29.59 -22.33
C ILE A 327 0.64 30.62 -22.50
N VAL A 328 -0.36 30.29 -23.30
CA VAL A 328 -1.45 31.19 -23.63
C VAL A 328 -2.74 30.66 -23.02
N ARG A 329 -3.47 31.51 -22.30
CA ARG A 329 -4.84 31.26 -21.83
C ARG A 329 -5.82 32.13 -22.61
N TRP A 330 -6.86 31.54 -23.17
CA TRP A 330 -7.85 32.27 -23.94
C TRP A 330 -9.24 31.66 -23.86
N ASP A 331 -10.24 32.52 -24.06
CA ASP A 331 -11.63 32.16 -24.22
C ASP A 331 -12.10 32.48 -25.64
N PHE A 332 -12.81 31.53 -26.22
CA PHE A 332 -13.62 31.75 -27.41
C PHE A 332 -15.07 31.92 -26.97
N ASP A 333 -15.58 33.15 -27.12
CA ASP A 333 -16.96 33.49 -26.76
C ASP A 333 -17.58 34.41 -27.81
N GLY A 334 -18.81 34.12 -28.21
CA GLY A 334 -19.55 34.94 -29.18
C GLY A 334 -18.83 35.21 -30.51
N GLY A 335 -17.99 34.29 -30.99
CA GLY A 335 -17.21 34.45 -32.23
C GLY A 335 -15.98 35.36 -32.10
N LYS A 336 -15.59 35.73 -30.87
CA LYS A 336 -14.38 36.51 -30.58
C LYS A 336 -13.41 35.74 -29.68
N THR A 337 -12.13 36.06 -29.85
CA THR A 337 -11.05 35.55 -28.98
C THR A 337 -10.74 36.57 -27.90
N HIS A 338 -10.92 36.16 -26.65
CA HIS A 338 -10.56 36.90 -25.45
C HIS A 338 -9.29 36.28 -24.86
N VAL A 339 -8.17 36.98 -24.94
CA VAL A 339 -6.92 36.50 -24.32
C VAL A 339 -6.98 36.84 -22.84
N LEU A 340 -6.92 35.81 -22.01
CA LEU A 340 -6.95 35.96 -20.56
C LEU A 340 -5.55 36.27 -20.03
N HIS A 341 -4.54 35.54 -20.51
CA HIS A 341 -3.16 35.70 -20.09
C HIS A 341 -2.20 35.12 -21.12
N VAL A 342 -1.00 35.70 -21.22
CA VAL A 342 0.15 35.12 -21.93
C VAL A 342 1.32 35.13 -20.96
N ASP A 343 1.78 33.95 -20.59
CA ASP A 343 2.92 33.74 -19.69
C ASP A 343 4.18 33.46 -20.53
N ASP A 344 5.09 34.44 -20.55
CA ASP A 344 6.41 34.32 -21.16
C ASP A 344 7.45 35.18 -20.40
N PRO A 345 8.70 34.69 -20.21
CA PRO A 345 9.76 35.47 -19.59
C PRO A 345 10.04 36.80 -20.30
N SER A 346 9.73 36.90 -21.59
CA SER A 346 9.84 38.14 -22.36
C SER A 346 8.49 38.82 -22.50
N GLU A 347 8.31 39.94 -21.80
CA GLU A 347 7.11 40.78 -21.93
C GLU A 347 6.83 41.20 -23.38
N GLN A 348 7.88 41.38 -24.19
CA GLN A 348 7.77 41.72 -25.61
C GLN A 348 7.16 40.57 -26.43
N VAL A 349 7.57 39.33 -26.14
CA VAL A 349 7.01 38.13 -26.78
C VAL A 349 5.55 37.98 -26.34
N ALA A 350 5.28 38.10 -25.04
CA ALA A 350 3.93 38.00 -24.48
C ALA A 350 2.96 38.98 -25.13
N ALA A 351 3.31 40.27 -25.19
CA ALA A 351 2.49 41.31 -25.81
C ALA A 351 2.28 41.10 -27.32
N CYS A 352 3.30 40.61 -28.03
CA CYS A 352 3.20 40.28 -29.44
C CYS A 352 2.24 39.12 -29.70
N VAL A 353 2.36 38.04 -28.91
CA VAL A 353 1.51 36.85 -28.98
C VAL A 353 0.06 37.20 -28.64
N GLU A 354 -0.17 37.99 -27.59
CA GLU A 354 -1.51 38.46 -27.22
C GLU A 354 -2.20 39.21 -28.37
N LYS A 355 -1.46 40.10 -29.07
CA LYS A 355 -1.97 40.85 -30.22
C LYS A 355 -2.35 39.96 -31.40
N ILE A 356 -1.65 38.84 -31.60
CA ILE A 356 -1.96 37.88 -32.66
C ILE A 356 -3.16 37.03 -32.25
N MET A 357 -3.19 36.55 -31.00
CA MET A 357 -4.29 35.76 -30.47
C MET A 357 -5.64 36.49 -30.58
N LYS A 358 -5.69 37.80 -30.34
CA LYS A 358 -6.90 38.63 -30.57
C LYS A 358 -7.43 38.60 -32.02
N LYS A 359 -6.64 38.13 -32.98
CA LYS A 359 -7.00 37.99 -34.41
C LYS A 359 -7.24 36.54 -34.84
N VAL A 360 -7.12 35.58 -33.92
CA VAL A 360 -7.48 34.18 -34.17
C VAL A 360 -9.00 34.10 -34.18
N PRO A 361 -9.62 33.49 -35.21
CA PRO A 361 -11.07 33.35 -35.27
C PRO A 361 -11.56 32.33 -34.23
N ALA A 362 -12.56 32.71 -33.43
CA ALA A 362 -13.23 31.79 -32.52
C ALA A 362 -14.28 30.98 -33.27
N THR A 363 -14.00 29.69 -33.48
CA THR A 363 -14.83 28.77 -34.27
C THR A 363 -15.81 27.95 -33.43
N MET A 364 -15.66 27.98 -32.11
CA MET A 364 -16.50 27.27 -31.15
C MET A 364 -16.42 27.98 -29.78
N GLN A 365 -17.35 27.69 -28.87
CA GLN A 365 -17.25 28.19 -27.50
C GLN A 365 -16.33 27.29 -26.67
N ALA A 366 -15.25 27.87 -26.14
CA ALA A 366 -14.22 27.13 -25.43
C ALA A 366 -13.45 28.04 -24.46
N GLN A 367 -13.01 27.48 -23.33
CA GLN A 367 -11.94 28.06 -22.51
C GLN A 367 -10.72 27.18 -22.63
N CYS A 368 -9.57 27.74 -22.99
CA CYS A 368 -8.41 26.97 -23.37
C CYS A 368 -7.10 27.51 -22.79
N ARG A 369 -6.13 26.61 -22.67
CA ARG A 369 -4.74 26.88 -22.37
C ARG A 369 -3.85 25.99 -23.22
N ALA A 370 -2.75 26.51 -23.75
CA ALA A 370 -1.73 25.72 -24.43
C ALA A 370 -0.37 26.43 -24.41
N THR A 371 0.68 25.63 -24.53
CA THR A 371 2.04 26.10 -24.82
C THR A 371 2.23 26.13 -26.34
N LEU A 372 2.57 27.29 -26.90
CA LEU A 372 2.75 27.46 -28.34
C LEU A 372 4.25 27.52 -28.67
N LEU A 373 4.78 26.55 -29.42
CA LEU A 373 6.17 26.63 -29.88
C LEU A 373 6.23 27.52 -31.13
N ILE A 374 6.88 28.67 -31.00
CA ILE A 374 6.89 29.72 -32.02
C ILE A 374 8.33 30.07 -32.42
N GLY A 375 8.55 30.38 -33.69
CA GLY A 375 9.86 30.80 -34.19
C GLY A 375 10.77 29.64 -34.60
N ASN A 376 12.04 29.71 -34.22
CA ASN A 376 13.00 28.63 -34.47
C ASN A 376 12.65 27.40 -33.62
N LYS A 377 12.58 26.23 -34.26
CA LYS A 377 12.17 24.96 -33.62
C LYS A 377 13.05 24.57 -32.43
N GLN A 378 14.38 24.51 -32.62
CA GLN A 378 15.29 24.12 -31.53
C GLN A 378 15.24 25.11 -30.36
N GLY A 379 15.19 26.41 -30.65
CA GLY A 379 15.08 27.42 -29.60
C GLY A 379 13.75 27.35 -28.85
N ALA A 380 12.64 27.03 -29.54
CA ALA A 380 11.34 26.86 -28.92
C ALA A 380 11.27 25.60 -28.05
N GLU A 381 11.84 24.47 -28.52
CA GLU A 381 11.96 23.22 -27.74
C GLU A 381 12.82 23.40 -26.49
N GLN A 382 13.95 24.12 -26.60
CA GLN A 382 14.78 24.47 -25.45
C GLN A 382 14.05 25.37 -24.46
N ALA A 383 13.32 26.38 -24.95
CA ALA A 383 12.52 27.25 -24.10
C ALA A 383 11.43 26.48 -23.34
N ALA A 384 10.77 25.52 -23.99
CA ALA A 384 9.77 24.66 -23.38
C ALA A 384 10.37 23.74 -22.30
N ALA A 385 11.55 23.18 -22.53
CA ALA A 385 12.23 22.30 -21.56
C ALA A 385 12.84 23.03 -20.35
N SER A 386 12.99 24.36 -20.44
CA SER A 386 13.61 25.20 -19.39
C SER A 386 12.61 25.82 -18.40
N ARG A 387 11.32 25.53 -18.58
CA ARG A 387 10.23 25.89 -17.65
C ARG A 387 9.84 24.67 -16.85
#